data_AF-A0A1J4JP77-F1
#
_entry.id   AF-A0A1J4JP77-F1
#
_cell.length_a   1.000
_cell.length_b   1.000
_cell.length_c   1.000
_cell.angle_alpha   90.00
_cell.angle_beta   90.00
_cell.angle_gamma   90.00
#
_symmetry.space_group_name_H-M   'P 1'
#
loop_
_entity.id
_entity.type
_entity.pdbx_description
1 polymer ?
#
loop_
_entity_poly.entity_id
_entity_poly.type
_entity_poly.pdbx_seq_one_letter_code
_entity_poly.pdbx_strand_id
1 'polypeptide(L)'
;MNSDNHPLDKDLQEIRTEIRSYNDGDSSKEIELINQLMASFQELSDIPNITERKIRHVGKLLFDTRNYRHLISPIFPYALYVQIIEQCPTERIGVFALKQLSLFARYSSFPFKEIKDGHLDTFLNIFLQSTDEVTLSATINIFLYFLKHFPDFRDVLIEKGALEVCATRPFSARMPNLILQMILITPTLPNEIIYQIAQIFSMYISFFDKNDNLAQLIASNTIDALGSLLEVGFSPFDFSILNDFMEQFLESQNEKIVCSTIKIIMNLPTPTIQYAQKCLDRMASFQNYNIINLLLKLFIKKSDEWCGFHIDQQLIELCLHYSSSDEIGFDDSLLCLRVLFNYYPFSQTYDGRMVDLLLKFLTTPSTSSECLKRLNDLFSSEFEGNEKFEFATKIEESYDDFQAVIDEDEDCSLLASEFLNRFEEWKSHIAE
;
A
#
# COMPACT_ATOMS: atom_id res chain seq x y z
N MET A 1 16.59 -39.47 36.76
CA MET A 1 16.41 -40.71 35.96
C MET A 1 14.92 -41.00 35.97
N ASN A 2 14.12 -40.75 34.94
CA ASN A 2 14.39 -40.64 33.51
C ASN A 2 13.97 -39.26 32.97
N SER A 3 14.90 -38.60 32.28
CA SER A 3 14.70 -37.36 31.50
C SER A 3 14.38 -37.64 30.04
N ASP A 4 14.16 -38.90 29.67
CA ASP A 4 14.08 -39.31 28.28
C ASP A 4 12.61 -39.30 27.83
N ASN A 5 12.26 -38.23 27.11
CA ASN A 5 11.04 -37.98 26.31
C ASN A 5 10.33 -36.67 26.68
N HIS A 6 11.08 -35.55 26.77
CA HIS A 6 10.43 -34.26 26.62
C HIS A 6 10.04 -34.09 25.14
N PRO A 7 8.81 -33.68 24.79
CA PRO A 7 8.38 -33.49 23.39
C PRO A 7 9.35 -32.61 22.58
N LEU A 8 9.93 -31.59 23.24
CA LEU A 8 10.98 -30.74 22.69
C LEU A 8 12.20 -31.49 22.16
N ASP A 9 12.64 -32.59 22.80
CA ASP A 9 13.86 -33.31 22.38
C ASP A 9 13.66 -34.07 21.07
N LYS A 10 12.43 -34.49 20.80
CA LYS A 10 12.06 -35.17 19.55
C LYS A 10 11.99 -34.17 18.41
N ASP A 11 11.31 -33.04 18.62
CA ASP A 11 11.23 -31.95 17.64
C ASP A 11 12.64 -31.44 17.29
N LEU A 12 13.49 -31.23 18.31
CA LEU A 12 14.89 -30.80 18.13
C LEU A 12 15.77 -31.83 17.39
N GLN A 13 15.47 -33.14 17.47
CA GLN A 13 16.18 -34.17 16.70
C GLN A 13 15.75 -34.22 15.23
N GLU A 14 14.47 -34.07 14.94
CA GLU A 14 13.94 -34.01 13.57
C GLU A 14 14.48 -32.79 12.82
N ILE A 15 14.55 -31.64 13.51
CA ILE A 15 15.15 -30.40 13.05
C ILE A 15 16.65 -30.55 12.71
N ARG A 16 17.42 -31.22 13.58
CA ARG A 16 18.85 -31.51 13.32
C ARG A 16 19.05 -32.35 12.05
N THR A 17 18.02 -33.09 11.64
CA THR A 17 18.06 -33.94 10.45
C THR A 17 17.74 -33.15 9.19
N GLU A 18 16.77 -32.24 9.23
CA GLU A 18 16.43 -31.33 8.11
C GLU A 18 17.53 -30.31 7.81
N ILE A 19 18.19 -29.76 8.83
CA ILE A 19 19.32 -28.82 8.63
C ILE A 19 20.49 -29.49 7.90
N ARG A 20 20.70 -30.81 8.11
CA ARG A 20 21.75 -31.57 7.42
C ARG A 20 21.48 -31.77 5.94
N SER A 21 20.22 -31.67 5.50
CA SER A 21 19.86 -31.75 4.07
C SER A 21 20.03 -30.43 3.30
N TYR A 22 20.25 -29.30 3.99
CA TYR A 22 20.56 -27.99 3.37
C TYR A 22 22.06 -27.80 3.04
N ASN A 23 22.83 -28.88 3.00
CA ASN A 23 24.25 -28.88 2.64
C ASN A 23 24.43 -28.69 1.13
N ASP A 24 24.40 -27.46 0.65
CA ASP A 24 25.16 -27.02 -0.53
C ASP A 24 25.31 -25.49 -0.52
N GLY A 25 26.42 -25.01 0.05
CA GLY A 25 26.92 -23.62 -0.10
C GLY A 25 26.86 -22.71 1.15
N ASP A 26 28.03 -22.28 1.62
CA ASP A 26 28.30 -21.11 2.50
C ASP A 26 27.62 -20.99 3.89
N SER A 27 27.28 -22.11 4.53
CA SER A 27 26.38 -22.19 5.71
C SER A 27 27.02 -22.21 7.11
N SER A 28 28.33 -21.97 7.29
CA SER A 28 28.98 -22.18 8.60
C SER A 28 28.44 -21.26 9.71
N LYS A 29 28.20 -19.98 9.38
CA LYS A 29 27.67 -18.96 10.30
C LYS A 29 26.19 -19.19 10.61
N GLU A 30 25.43 -19.70 9.65
CA GLU A 30 24.00 -19.99 9.81
C GLU A 30 23.77 -21.18 10.75
N ILE A 31 24.55 -22.25 10.57
CA ILE A 31 24.54 -23.43 11.45
C ILE A 31 24.96 -23.04 12.88
N GLU A 32 25.99 -22.19 13.02
CA GLU A 32 26.41 -21.71 14.34
C GLU A 32 25.29 -20.91 15.03
N LEU A 33 24.62 -20.01 14.30
CA LEU A 33 23.50 -19.22 14.82
C LEU A 33 22.30 -20.08 15.20
N ILE A 34 21.95 -21.08 14.39
CA ILE A 34 20.87 -22.03 14.71
C ILE A 34 21.22 -22.84 15.97
N ASN A 35 22.46 -23.32 16.09
CA ASN A 35 22.91 -24.04 17.28
C ASN A 35 22.86 -23.15 18.54
N GLN A 36 23.28 -21.89 18.45
CA GLN A 36 23.18 -20.92 19.53
C GLN A 36 21.72 -20.66 19.93
N LEU A 37 20.81 -20.55 18.96
CA LEU A 37 19.38 -20.41 19.21
C LEU A 37 18.79 -21.64 19.90
N MET A 38 19.09 -22.85 19.43
CA MET A 38 18.61 -24.09 20.06
C MET A 38 19.11 -24.22 21.50
N ALA A 39 20.39 -23.94 21.76
CA ALA A 39 20.93 -23.94 23.11
C ALA A 39 20.20 -22.92 24.00
N SER A 40 19.94 -21.72 23.47
CA SER A 40 19.23 -20.69 24.21
C SER A 40 17.75 -21.05 24.46
N PHE A 41 17.10 -21.79 23.56
CA PHE A 41 15.74 -22.31 23.79
C PHE A 41 15.71 -23.36 24.90
N GLN A 42 16.72 -24.22 25.00
CA GLN A 42 16.83 -25.18 26.10
C GLN A 42 16.93 -24.46 27.45
N GLU A 43 17.65 -23.34 27.52
CA GLU A 43 17.73 -22.52 28.75
C GLU A 43 16.41 -21.85 29.17
N LEU A 44 15.43 -21.78 28.25
CA LEU A 44 14.08 -21.27 28.52
C LEU A 44 13.11 -22.36 29.00
N SER A 45 13.49 -23.64 28.98
CA SER A 45 12.60 -24.75 29.38
C SER A 45 12.22 -24.74 30.88
N ASP A 46 13.02 -24.08 31.73
CA ASP A 46 12.74 -23.92 33.17
C ASP A 46 11.95 -22.62 33.44
N ILE A 47 10.65 -22.65 33.11
CA ILE A 47 9.75 -21.48 33.07
C ILE A 47 9.76 -20.64 34.37
N PRO A 48 9.67 -21.24 35.58
CA PRO A 48 9.66 -20.47 36.83
C PRO A 48 10.92 -19.61 37.04
N ASN A 49 12.04 -19.98 36.42
CA ASN A 49 13.35 -19.31 36.56
C ASN A 49 13.76 -18.50 35.32
N ILE A 50 12.84 -18.25 34.39
CA ILE A 50 13.11 -17.36 33.25
C ILE A 50 13.30 -15.94 33.76
N THR A 51 14.36 -15.30 33.26
CA THR A 51 14.63 -13.89 33.54
C THR A 51 14.40 -13.06 32.28
N GLU A 52 14.12 -11.77 32.47
CA GLU A 52 14.02 -10.81 31.38
C GLU A 52 15.30 -10.79 30.52
N ARG A 53 16.47 -10.97 31.14
CA ARG A 53 17.76 -11.02 30.43
C ARG A 53 17.83 -12.19 29.46
N LYS A 54 17.36 -13.37 29.86
CA LYS A 54 17.34 -14.58 29.00
C LYS A 54 16.43 -14.39 27.81
N ILE A 55 15.18 -13.96 28.02
CA ILE A 55 14.23 -13.79 26.91
C ILE A 55 14.64 -12.66 25.95
N ARG A 56 15.25 -11.58 26.47
CA ARG A 56 15.84 -10.52 25.62
C ARG A 56 17.05 -11.01 24.84
N HIS A 57 17.88 -11.87 25.41
CA HIS A 57 19.02 -12.45 24.71
C HIS A 57 18.54 -13.28 23.50
N VAL A 58 17.57 -14.18 23.71
CA VAL A 58 16.95 -14.94 22.63
C VAL A 58 16.30 -14.01 21.60
N GLY A 59 15.55 -13.00 22.06
CA GLY A 59 14.97 -12.00 21.17
C GLY A 59 16.00 -11.23 20.34
N LYS A 60 17.20 -10.98 20.88
CA LYS A 60 18.31 -10.37 20.15
C LYS A 60 18.88 -11.33 19.11
N LEU A 61 19.08 -12.61 19.44
CA LEU A 61 19.52 -13.61 18.47
C LEU A 61 18.52 -13.76 17.31
N LEU A 62 17.21 -13.79 17.60
CA LEU A 62 16.13 -13.81 16.61
C LEU A 62 16.04 -12.50 15.79
N PHE A 63 16.55 -11.41 16.35
CA PHE A 63 16.71 -10.15 15.63
C PHE A 63 17.93 -10.20 14.72
N ASP A 64 19.11 -10.53 15.23
CA ASP A 64 20.35 -10.56 14.45
C ASP A 64 20.27 -11.58 13.28
N THR A 65 19.33 -12.52 13.35
CA THR A 65 19.00 -13.51 12.32
C THR A 65 17.79 -13.14 11.45
N ARG A 66 17.38 -11.86 11.34
CA ARG A 66 16.17 -11.46 10.56
C ARG A 66 16.11 -12.08 9.16
N ASN A 67 17.25 -12.17 8.47
CA ASN A 67 17.35 -12.69 7.11
C ASN A 67 17.13 -14.21 7.02
N TYR A 68 17.35 -14.94 8.12
CA TYR A 68 17.24 -16.40 8.20
C TYR A 68 15.96 -16.87 8.90
N ARG A 69 15.00 -15.97 9.15
CA ARG A 69 13.79 -16.33 9.91
C ARG A 69 12.95 -17.41 9.24
N HIS A 70 13.03 -17.57 7.92
CA HIS A 70 12.39 -18.66 7.20
C HIS A 70 12.98 -20.03 7.58
N LEU A 71 14.30 -20.11 7.81
CA LEU A 71 14.99 -21.30 8.33
C LEU A 71 14.76 -21.53 9.82
N ILE A 72 14.55 -20.46 10.59
CA ILE A 72 14.30 -20.55 12.04
C ILE A 72 12.83 -20.93 12.33
N SER A 73 11.92 -20.55 11.44
CA SER A 73 10.48 -20.74 11.68
C SER A 73 10.04 -22.19 11.92
N PRO A 74 10.59 -23.24 11.27
CA PRO A 74 10.24 -24.63 11.56
C PRO A 74 10.75 -25.10 12.93
N ILE A 75 11.77 -24.42 13.48
CA ILE A 75 12.49 -24.85 14.67
C ILE A 75 12.12 -24.04 15.91
N PHE A 76 11.31 -22.99 15.74
CA PHE A 76 10.92 -22.10 16.81
C PHE A 76 9.98 -22.84 17.78
N PRO A 77 10.27 -22.88 19.09
CA PRO A 77 9.51 -23.69 20.04
C PRO A 77 8.21 -22.99 20.44
N TYR A 78 7.23 -22.97 19.54
CA TYR A 78 5.96 -22.27 19.71
C TYR A 78 5.25 -22.62 21.02
N ALA A 79 5.11 -23.92 21.32
CA ALA A 79 4.48 -24.41 22.54
C ALA A 79 5.16 -23.87 23.81
N LEU A 80 6.50 -23.82 23.84
CA LEU A 80 7.25 -23.25 24.95
C LEU A 80 6.91 -21.77 25.13
N TYR A 81 6.89 -20.99 24.05
CA TYR A 81 6.54 -19.57 24.13
C TYR A 81 5.10 -19.34 24.59
N VAL A 82 4.15 -20.20 24.21
CA VAL A 82 2.78 -20.15 24.72
C VAL A 82 2.75 -20.44 26.22
N GLN A 83 3.45 -21.48 26.69
CA GLN A 83 3.56 -21.78 28.12
C GLN A 83 4.21 -20.64 28.90
N ILE A 84 5.25 -20.00 28.34
CA ILE A 84 5.87 -18.81 28.94
C ILE A 84 4.84 -17.69 29.09
N ILE A 85 3.97 -17.47 28.10
CA ILE A 85 2.91 -16.45 28.18
C ILE A 85 1.89 -16.80 29.26
N GLU A 86 1.48 -18.06 29.37
CA GLU A 86 0.46 -18.53 30.31
C GLU A 86 0.96 -18.59 31.77
N GLN A 87 2.22 -18.95 31.97
CA GLN A 87 2.74 -19.36 33.28
C GLN A 87 3.81 -18.39 33.83
N CYS A 88 4.12 -17.31 33.12
CA CYS A 88 5.25 -16.46 33.51
C CYS A 88 5.07 -15.77 34.87
N PRO A 89 6.17 -15.65 35.65
CA PRO A 89 6.14 -14.97 36.95
C PRO A 89 6.00 -13.44 36.85
N THR A 90 6.24 -12.83 35.68
CA THR A 90 6.07 -11.39 35.48
C THR A 90 5.42 -11.08 34.13
N GLU A 91 4.52 -10.10 34.13
CA GLU A 91 3.83 -9.60 32.93
C GLU A 91 4.81 -9.25 31.82
N ARG A 92 5.92 -8.58 32.17
CA ARG A 92 6.92 -8.12 31.20
C ARG A 92 7.58 -9.25 30.39
N ILE A 93 7.86 -10.41 31.00
CA ILE A 93 8.43 -11.56 30.29
C ILE A 93 7.39 -12.15 29.34
N GLY A 94 6.13 -12.27 29.78
CA GLY A 94 5.02 -12.68 28.93
C GLY A 94 4.87 -11.77 27.70
N VAL A 95 4.96 -10.45 27.87
CA VAL A 95 4.93 -9.49 26.75
C VAL A 95 6.10 -9.71 25.77
N PHE A 96 7.31 -9.95 26.27
CA PHE A 96 8.44 -10.25 25.37
C PHE A 96 8.26 -11.57 24.62
N ALA A 97 7.74 -12.61 25.28
CA ALA A 97 7.42 -13.88 24.65
C ALA A 97 6.38 -13.70 23.53
N LEU A 98 5.28 -13.01 23.85
CA LEU A 98 4.20 -12.71 22.91
C LEU A 98 4.69 -11.93 21.69
N LYS A 99 5.57 -10.94 21.89
CA LYS A 99 6.21 -10.22 20.77
C LYS A 99 6.94 -11.16 19.83
N GLN A 100 7.80 -12.04 20.36
CA GLN A 100 8.55 -12.97 19.51
C GLN A 100 7.59 -13.90 18.79
N LEU A 101 6.62 -14.47 19.50
CA LEU A 101 5.61 -15.34 18.91
C LEU A 101 4.86 -14.66 17.76
N SER A 102 4.43 -13.41 17.95
CA SER A 102 3.73 -12.62 16.92
C SER A 102 4.55 -12.37 15.66
N LEU A 103 5.89 -12.30 15.76
CA LEU A 103 6.76 -12.13 14.60
C LEU A 103 6.84 -13.40 13.74
N PHE A 104 6.66 -14.56 14.37
CA PHE A 104 6.70 -15.85 13.68
C PHE A 104 5.33 -16.30 13.15
N ALA A 105 4.23 -15.67 13.59
CA ALA A 105 2.87 -15.93 13.07
C ALA A 105 2.74 -15.76 11.55
N ARG A 106 3.63 -14.98 10.92
CA ARG A 106 3.59 -14.76 9.47
C ARG A 106 4.11 -15.91 8.62
N TYR A 107 4.79 -16.90 9.22
CA TYR A 107 5.38 -18.01 8.48
C TYR A 107 4.45 -19.21 8.42
N SER A 108 4.55 -19.98 7.35
CA SER A 108 3.74 -21.18 7.11
C SER A 108 3.95 -22.29 8.15
N SER A 109 5.10 -22.32 8.83
CA SER A 109 5.40 -23.28 9.90
C SER A 109 4.71 -22.96 11.22
N PHE A 110 4.03 -21.80 11.35
CA PHE A 110 3.37 -21.43 12.59
C PHE A 110 2.21 -22.39 12.89
N PRO A 111 2.11 -22.97 14.10
CA PRO A 111 1.18 -24.05 14.41
C PRO A 111 -0.21 -23.51 14.76
N PHE A 112 -0.84 -22.84 13.80
CA PHE A 112 -2.17 -22.23 13.97
C PHE A 112 -3.21 -23.23 14.51
N LYS A 113 -3.19 -24.48 14.03
CA LYS A 113 -4.13 -25.51 14.44
C LYS A 113 -3.96 -25.91 15.91
N GLU A 114 -2.73 -26.15 16.35
CA GLU A 114 -2.45 -26.51 17.75
C GLU A 114 -2.84 -25.38 18.71
N ILE A 115 -2.55 -24.13 18.31
CA ILE A 115 -2.95 -22.97 19.10
C ILE A 115 -4.48 -22.83 19.12
N LYS A 116 -5.18 -23.06 17.99
CA LYS A 116 -6.66 -23.06 17.93
C LYS A 116 -7.25 -24.05 18.93
N ASP A 117 -6.72 -25.26 18.96
CA ASP A 117 -7.28 -26.39 19.70
C ASP A 117 -6.94 -26.34 21.21
N GLY A 118 -5.83 -25.70 21.60
CA GLY A 118 -5.34 -25.74 22.99
C GLY A 118 -5.16 -24.39 23.70
N HIS A 119 -4.92 -23.30 22.99
CA HIS A 119 -4.38 -22.07 23.59
C HIS A 119 -5.07 -20.78 23.13
N LEU A 120 -6.12 -20.87 22.32
CA LEU A 120 -6.81 -19.72 21.76
C LEU A 120 -7.39 -18.80 22.84
N ASP A 121 -7.95 -19.38 23.90
CA ASP A 121 -8.51 -18.64 25.03
C ASP A 121 -7.48 -17.76 25.74
N THR A 122 -6.22 -18.19 25.80
CA THR A 122 -5.12 -17.38 26.36
C THR A 122 -4.99 -16.07 25.60
N PHE A 123 -4.92 -16.12 24.26
CA PHE A 123 -4.79 -14.92 23.43
C PHE A 123 -6.04 -14.06 23.45
N LEU A 124 -7.23 -14.67 23.47
CA LEU A 124 -8.50 -13.95 23.62
C LEU A 124 -8.54 -13.20 24.95
N ASN A 125 -8.19 -13.84 26.06
CA ASN A 125 -8.16 -13.19 27.36
C ASN A 125 -7.16 -12.02 27.41
N ILE A 126 -5.96 -12.19 26.84
CA ILE A 126 -4.99 -11.10 26.71
C ILE A 126 -5.58 -9.93 25.94
N PHE A 127 -6.21 -10.19 24.79
CA PHE A 127 -6.84 -9.14 23.98
C PHE A 127 -7.97 -8.42 24.72
N LEU A 128 -8.84 -9.16 25.41
CA LEU A 128 -9.99 -8.62 26.12
C LEU A 128 -9.60 -7.83 27.38
N GLN A 129 -8.46 -8.12 28.01
CA GLN A 129 -8.09 -7.54 29.31
C GLN A 129 -6.94 -6.53 29.23
N SER A 130 -6.03 -6.66 28.26
CA SER A 130 -4.86 -5.81 28.19
C SER A 130 -5.22 -4.35 27.87
N THR A 131 -4.48 -3.43 28.47
CA THR A 131 -4.52 -1.98 28.21
C THR A 131 -3.22 -1.46 27.60
N ASP A 132 -2.25 -2.34 27.40
CA ASP A 132 -0.92 -2.02 26.89
C ASP A 132 -0.90 -2.16 25.36
N GLU A 133 -0.58 -1.06 24.65
CA GLU A 133 -0.50 -1.03 23.17
C GLU A 133 0.36 -2.16 22.65
N VAL A 134 1.49 -2.39 23.31
CA VAL A 134 2.52 -3.29 22.87
C VAL A 134 2.05 -4.75 22.89
N THR A 135 1.35 -5.12 23.96
CA THR A 135 0.73 -6.43 24.15
C THR A 135 -0.43 -6.63 23.17
N LEU A 136 -1.31 -5.64 23.03
CA LEU A 136 -2.43 -5.68 22.10
C LEU A 136 -1.95 -5.79 20.65
N SER A 137 -0.95 -4.99 20.26
CA SER A 137 -0.37 -4.98 18.92
C SER A 137 0.23 -6.34 18.52
N ALA A 138 0.88 -7.02 19.47
CA ALA A 138 1.40 -8.37 19.26
C ALA A 138 0.27 -9.42 19.17
N THR A 139 -0.77 -9.29 19.99
CA THR A 139 -1.95 -10.19 19.97
C THR A 139 -2.74 -10.02 18.67
N ILE A 140 -3.01 -8.79 18.25
CA ILE A 140 -3.69 -8.46 17.00
C ILE A 140 -2.93 -9.04 15.80
N ASN A 141 -1.60 -8.99 15.79
CA ASN A 141 -0.81 -9.63 14.73
C ASN A 141 -1.12 -11.12 14.61
N ILE A 142 -1.15 -11.84 15.73
CA ILE A 142 -1.47 -13.26 15.74
C ILE A 142 -2.89 -13.46 15.19
N PHE A 143 -3.86 -12.64 15.63
CA PHE A 143 -5.25 -12.70 15.15
C PHE A 143 -5.39 -12.44 13.66
N LEU A 144 -4.66 -11.49 13.08
CA LEU A 144 -4.69 -11.22 11.64
C LEU A 144 -4.31 -12.46 10.82
N TYR A 145 -3.30 -13.21 11.24
CA TYR A 145 -2.93 -14.45 10.56
C TYR A 145 -3.88 -15.60 10.91
N PHE A 146 -4.41 -15.66 12.13
CA PHE A 146 -5.48 -16.60 12.48
C PHE A 146 -6.70 -16.45 11.58
N LEU A 147 -7.17 -15.23 11.35
CA LEU A 147 -8.29 -14.93 10.44
C LEU A 147 -8.02 -15.39 9.00
N LYS A 148 -6.76 -15.31 8.55
CA LYS A 148 -6.36 -15.81 7.23
C LYS A 148 -6.44 -17.35 7.13
N HIS A 149 -6.05 -18.06 8.19
CA HIS A 149 -6.04 -19.53 8.22
C HIS A 149 -7.38 -20.15 8.64
N PHE A 150 -8.14 -19.45 9.47
CA PHE A 150 -9.40 -19.87 10.09
C PHE A 150 -10.39 -18.71 10.04
N PRO A 151 -11.07 -18.49 8.90
CA PRO A 151 -12.01 -17.37 8.75
C PRO A 151 -13.19 -17.42 9.75
N ASP A 152 -13.55 -18.62 10.23
CA ASP A 152 -14.54 -18.85 11.29
C ASP A 152 -14.15 -18.19 12.64
N PHE A 153 -12.86 -17.93 12.85
CA PHE A 153 -12.40 -17.21 14.04
C PHE A 153 -12.94 -15.78 14.14
N ARG A 154 -13.38 -15.18 13.02
CA ARG A 154 -14.07 -13.89 13.02
C ARG A 154 -15.27 -13.89 13.94
N ASP A 155 -16.12 -14.90 13.84
CA ASP A 155 -17.38 -14.96 14.58
C ASP A 155 -17.11 -15.16 16.08
N VAL A 156 -16.07 -15.93 16.42
CA VAL A 156 -15.56 -16.08 17.80
C VAL A 156 -15.12 -14.72 18.37
N LEU A 157 -14.35 -13.92 17.61
CA LEU A 157 -13.93 -12.59 18.06
C LEU A 157 -15.13 -11.68 18.34
N ILE A 158 -16.13 -11.69 17.45
CA ILE A 158 -17.33 -10.87 17.61
C ILE A 158 -18.11 -11.31 18.85
N GLU A 159 -18.38 -12.61 19.01
CA GLU A 159 -19.11 -13.16 20.15
C GLU A 159 -18.42 -12.84 21.49
N LYS A 160 -17.08 -12.86 21.50
CA LYS A 160 -16.28 -12.55 22.69
C LYS A 160 -16.16 -11.05 22.99
N GLY A 161 -16.79 -10.18 22.20
CA GLY A 161 -16.83 -8.74 22.46
C GLY A 161 -15.66 -7.95 21.86
N ALA A 162 -15.00 -8.45 20.80
CA ALA A 162 -13.87 -7.74 20.21
C ALA A 162 -14.22 -6.34 19.70
N LEU A 163 -15.44 -6.15 19.17
CA LEU A 163 -15.91 -4.84 18.72
C LEU A 163 -16.10 -3.87 19.89
N GLU A 164 -16.51 -4.35 21.07
CA GLU A 164 -16.59 -3.53 22.29
C GLU A 164 -15.20 -3.08 22.75
N VAL A 165 -14.20 -3.97 22.69
CA VAL A 165 -12.80 -3.61 22.94
C VAL A 165 -12.35 -2.51 21.98
N CYS A 166 -12.59 -2.69 20.68
CA CYS A 166 -12.23 -1.69 19.67
C CYS A 166 -12.93 -0.34 19.89
N ALA A 167 -14.20 -0.34 20.30
CA ALA A 167 -14.98 0.87 20.56
C ALA A 167 -14.57 1.60 21.84
N THR A 168 -14.18 0.88 22.90
CA THR A 168 -13.93 1.48 24.23
C THR A 168 -12.45 1.73 24.50
N ARG A 169 -11.55 1.01 23.81
CA ARG A 169 -10.12 0.95 24.12
C ARG A 169 -9.24 1.03 22.87
N PRO A 170 -9.24 2.17 22.15
CA PRO A 170 -8.45 2.33 20.94
C PRO A 170 -6.97 2.58 21.27
N PHE A 171 -6.30 1.56 21.81
CA PHE A 171 -4.93 1.65 22.30
C PHE A 171 -3.92 1.04 21.34
N SER A 172 -4.33 0.56 20.16
CA SER A 172 -3.40 0.03 19.17
C SER A 172 -3.69 0.53 17.77
N ALA A 173 -2.64 1.02 17.11
CA ALA A 173 -2.67 1.39 15.70
C ALA A 173 -3.03 0.21 14.77
N ARG A 174 -3.02 -1.04 15.25
CA ARG A 174 -3.40 -2.21 14.46
C ARG A 174 -4.89 -2.56 14.49
N MET A 175 -5.67 -1.96 15.39
CA MET A 175 -7.10 -2.25 15.47
C MET A 175 -7.86 -2.01 14.15
N PRO A 176 -7.60 -0.93 13.37
CA PRO A 176 -8.26 -0.74 12.08
C PRO A 176 -8.06 -1.92 11.12
N ASN A 177 -6.84 -2.48 11.09
CA ASN A 177 -6.53 -3.63 10.24
C ASN A 177 -7.25 -4.90 10.70
N LEU A 178 -7.38 -5.12 12.01
CA LEU A 178 -8.15 -6.25 12.54
C LEU A 178 -9.61 -6.17 12.09
N ILE A 179 -10.22 -4.99 12.28
CA ILE A 179 -11.60 -4.72 11.90
C ILE A 179 -11.78 -4.88 10.39
N LEU A 180 -10.86 -4.35 9.57
CA LEU A 180 -10.87 -4.53 8.12
C LEU A 180 -10.89 -6.00 7.72
N GLN A 181 -9.98 -6.82 8.28
CA GLN A 181 -9.93 -8.25 7.96
C GLN A 181 -11.22 -8.97 8.38
N MET A 182 -11.80 -8.60 9.53
CA MET A 182 -13.09 -9.16 9.96
C MET A 182 -14.22 -8.83 8.98
N ILE A 183 -14.28 -7.61 8.45
CA ILE A 183 -15.30 -7.21 7.46
C ILE A 183 -15.15 -7.97 6.14
N LEU A 184 -13.93 -8.14 5.65
CA LEU A 184 -13.66 -8.69 4.32
C LEU A 184 -13.86 -10.21 4.22
N ILE A 185 -14.00 -10.92 5.34
CA ILE A 185 -14.25 -12.37 5.34
C ILE A 185 -15.68 -12.67 4.88
N THR A 186 -15.82 -13.64 3.98
CA THR A 186 -17.11 -14.18 3.52
C THR A 186 -17.59 -15.34 4.40
N PRO A 187 -18.92 -15.48 4.67
CA PRO A 187 -20.01 -14.63 4.20
C PRO A 187 -20.01 -13.27 4.89
N THR A 188 -20.52 -12.24 4.22
CA THR A 188 -20.58 -10.87 4.73
C THR A 188 -21.28 -10.80 6.09
N LEU A 189 -20.79 -9.92 6.97
CA LEU A 189 -21.37 -9.70 8.29
C LEU A 189 -22.80 -9.13 8.20
N PRO A 190 -23.65 -9.38 9.22
CA PRO A 190 -24.95 -8.70 9.37
C PRO A 190 -24.83 -7.17 9.35
N ASN A 191 -25.85 -6.49 8.84
CA ASN A 191 -25.86 -5.03 8.70
C ASN A 191 -25.70 -4.31 10.04
N GLU A 192 -26.22 -4.87 11.14
CA GLU A 192 -26.10 -4.31 12.48
C GLU A 192 -24.63 -4.25 12.93
N ILE A 193 -23.86 -5.31 12.63
CA ILE A 193 -22.44 -5.38 12.94
C ILE A 193 -21.65 -4.42 12.05
N ILE A 194 -21.99 -4.32 10.77
CA ILE A 194 -21.36 -3.38 9.83
C ILE A 194 -21.59 -1.93 10.29
N TYR A 195 -22.81 -1.62 10.73
CA TYR A 195 -23.14 -0.32 11.30
C TYR A 195 -22.33 -0.02 12.57
N GLN A 196 -22.18 -0.98 13.48
CA GLN A 196 -21.31 -0.82 14.65
C GLN A 196 -19.85 -0.55 14.25
N ILE A 197 -19.34 -1.25 13.24
CA ILE A 197 -17.99 -1.03 12.73
C ILE A 197 -17.84 0.36 12.11
N ALA A 198 -18.84 0.84 11.37
CA ALA A 198 -18.83 2.20 10.83
C ALA A 198 -18.75 3.25 11.95
N GLN A 199 -19.43 3.04 13.08
CA GLN A 199 -19.31 3.90 14.26
C GLN A 199 -17.91 3.84 14.91
N ILE A 200 -17.26 2.67 14.93
CA ILE A 200 -15.88 2.55 15.43
C ILE A 200 -14.93 3.31 14.52
N PHE A 201 -15.04 3.14 13.20
CA PHE A 201 -14.23 3.89 12.24
C PHE A 201 -14.50 5.40 12.33
N SER A 202 -15.73 5.84 12.55
CA SER A 202 -16.08 7.23 12.86
C SER A 202 -15.26 7.81 14.00
N MET A 203 -15.28 7.10 15.13
CA MET A 203 -14.55 7.50 16.30
C MET A 203 -13.05 7.54 16.02
N TYR A 204 -12.49 6.55 15.32
CA TYR A 204 -11.06 6.48 15.01
C TYR A 204 -10.61 7.58 14.06
N ILE A 205 -11.43 7.94 13.07
CA ILE A 205 -11.14 9.03 12.15
C ILE A 205 -11.01 10.36 12.90
N SER A 206 -11.93 10.63 13.85
CA SER A 206 -11.89 11.84 14.69
C SER A 206 -10.61 12.01 15.53
N PHE A 207 -9.76 10.98 15.59
CA PHE A 207 -8.49 11.07 16.30
C PHE A 207 -7.40 11.79 15.51
N PHE A 208 -7.67 12.10 14.24
CA PHE A 208 -6.78 12.87 13.37
C PHE A 208 -6.33 14.19 14.00
N ASP A 209 -7.25 14.95 14.60
CA ASP A 209 -6.97 16.26 15.20
C ASP A 209 -6.28 16.19 16.57
N LYS A 210 -6.03 14.99 17.09
CA LYS A 210 -5.39 14.84 18.40
C LYS A 210 -3.89 15.02 18.28
N ASN A 211 -3.30 15.75 19.23
CA ASN A 211 -1.85 15.91 19.37
C ASN A 211 -1.15 14.68 19.98
N ASP A 212 -1.70 13.48 19.76
CA ASP A 212 -1.17 12.23 20.27
C ASP A 212 -0.75 11.31 19.11
N ASN A 213 0.50 10.86 19.12
CA ASN A 213 1.08 10.09 18.03
C ASN A 213 0.32 8.77 17.77
N LEU A 214 -0.13 8.08 18.82
CA LEU A 214 -0.88 6.84 18.68
C LEU A 214 -2.27 7.11 18.08
N ALA A 215 -2.95 8.15 18.55
CA ALA A 215 -4.23 8.59 18.03
C ALA A 215 -4.16 8.92 16.53
N GLN A 216 -3.12 9.65 16.09
CA GLN A 216 -2.89 9.94 14.67
C GLN A 216 -2.56 8.69 13.85
N LEU A 217 -1.81 7.73 14.41
CA LEU A 217 -1.53 6.45 13.76
C LEU A 217 -2.81 5.61 13.58
N ILE A 218 -3.69 5.60 14.58
CA ILE A 218 -5.01 4.95 14.51
C ILE A 218 -5.85 5.59 13.40
N ALA A 219 -5.94 6.92 13.36
CA ALA A 219 -6.65 7.64 12.31
C ALA A 219 -6.09 7.30 10.92
N SER A 220 -4.77 7.39 10.74
CA SER A 220 -4.11 7.05 9.47
C SER A 220 -4.40 5.62 9.01
N ASN A 221 -4.30 4.63 9.90
CA ASN A 221 -4.59 3.24 9.53
C ASN A 221 -6.10 2.99 9.31
N THR A 222 -6.97 3.82 9.87
CA THR A 222 -8.41 3.78 9.60
C THR A 222 -8.72 4.31 8.20
N ILE A 223 -8.07 5.40 7.80
CA ILE A 223 -8.18 5.96 6.44
C ILE A 223 -7.68 4.92 5.41
N ASP A 224 -6.56 4.25 5.68
CA ASP A 224 -6.06 3.15 4.83
C ASP A 224 -7.07 2.01 4.70
N ALA A 225 -7.70 1.62 5.82
CA ALA A 225 -8.69 0.55 5.86
C ALA A 225 -9.95 0.92 5.05
N LEU A 226 -10.45 2.16 5.19
CA LEU A 226 -11.57 2.67 4.41
C LEU A 226 -11.25 2.73 2.92
N GLY A 227 -10.04 3.19 2.55
CA GLY A 227 -9.56 3.15 1.17
C GLY A 227 -9.55 1.73 0.60
N SER A 228 -9.14 0.74 1.41
CA SER A 228 -9.15 -0.67 1.01
C SER A 228 -10.57 -1.21 0.80
N LEU A 229 -11.54 -0.83 1.65
CA LEU A 229 -12.94 -1.21 1.48
C LEU A 229 -13.55 -0.60 0.20
N LEU A 230 -13.20 0.65 -0.13
CA LEU A 230 -13.62 1.30 -1.37
C LEU A 230 -13.00 0.63 -2.60
N GLU A 231 -11.72 0.27 -2.55
CA GLU A 231 -11.01 -0.37 -3.66
C GLU A 231 -11.64 -1.72 -4.03
N VAL A 232 -12.10 -2.49 -3.04
CA VAL A 232 -12.82 -3.75 -3.30
C VAL A 232 -14.31 -3.57 -3.59
N GLY A 233 -14.82 -2.33 -3.59
CA GLY A 233 -16.23 -2.03 -3.84
C GLY A 233 -17.18 -2.56 -2.77
N PHE A 234 -16.79 -2.54 -1.49
CA PHE A 234 -17.60 -3.08 -0.39
C PHE A 234 -18.84 -2.20 -0.11
N SER A 235 -19.91 -2.44 -0.85
CA SER A 235 -21.15 -1.65 -0.84
C SER A 235 -21.93 -1.60 0.49
N PRO A 236 -21.85 -2.58 1.41
CA PRO A 236 -22.58 -2.49 2.68
C PRO A 236 -22.11 -1.39 3.62
N PHE A 237 -20.93 -0.80 3.37
CA PHE A 237 -20.35 0.22 4.22
C PHE A 237 -20.72 1.63 3.75
N ASP A 238 -21.18 2.48 4.67
CA ASP A 238 -21.48 3.88 4.38
C ASP A 238 -20.21 4.73 4.50
N PHE A 239 -19.75 5.25 3.36
CA PHE A 239 -18.56 6.11 3.26
C PHE A 239 -18.87 7.60 3.42
N SER A 240 -20.13 8.00 3.64
CA SER A 240 -20.52 9.40 3.84
C SER A 240 -19.73 10.09 4.96
N ILE A 241 -19.28 9.30 5.93
CA ILE A 241 -18.45 9.74 7.04
C ILE A 241 -17.15 10.44 6.64
N LEU A 242 -16.59 10.09 5.48
CA LEU A 242 -15.34 10.67 5.00
C LEU A 242 -15.52 12.12 4.57
N ASN A 243 -16.71 12.49 4.11
CA ASN A 243 -16.98 13.80 3.50
C ASN A 243 -16.62 14.96 4.43
N ASP A 244 -16.83 14.81 5.73
CA ASP A 244 -16.55 15.83 6.75
C ASP A 244 -15.05 16.06 6.97
N PHE A 245 -14.19 15.12 6.54
CA PHE A 245 -12.77 15.15 6.82
C PHE A 245 -11.87 15.19 5.58
N MET A 246 -12.39 14.88 4.38
CA MET A 246 -11.58 14.77 3.16
C MET A 246 -10.68 15.98 2.91
N GLU A 247 -11.22 17.20 3.10
CA GLU A 247 -10.44 18.42 2.91
C GLU A 247 -9.29 18.56 3.90
N GLN A 248 -9.55 18.28 5.18
CA GLN A 248 -8.52 18.33 6.23
C GLN A 248 -7.43 17.28 6.01
N PHE A 249 -7.81 16.08 5.54
CA PHE A 249 -6.84 15.04 5.23
C PHE A 249 -6.00 15.38 4.01
N LEU A 250 -6.60 15.98 2.99
CA LEU A 250 -5.85 16.51 1.86
C LEU A 250 -4.85 17.57 2.33
N GLU A 251 -5.17 18.42 3.30
CA GLU A 251 -4.31 19.49 3.86
C GLU A 251 -3.27 19.02 4.91
N SER A 252 -3.32 17.74 5.29
CA SER A 252 -2.40 17.16 6.27
C SER A 252 -0.93 17.23 5.86
N GLN A 253 -0.03 17.52 6.80
CA GLN A 253 1.43 17.39 6.58
C GLN A 253 1.88 15.93 6.56
N ASN A 254 1.02 14.99 6.98
CA ASN A 254 1.32 13.56 6.94
C ASN A 254 1.06 13.01 5.53
N GLU A 255 2.14 12.79 4.77
CA GLU A 255 2.10 12.26 3.41
C GLU A 255 1.30 10.97 3.27
N LYS A 256 1.35 10.09 4.28
CA LYS A 256 0.60 8.83 4.27
C LYS A 256 -0.91 9.09 4.25
N ILE A 257 -1.36 10.05 5.05
CA ILE A 257 -2.78 10.45 5.09
C ILE A 257 -3.20 11.06 3.76
N VAL A 258 -2.37 11.94 3.18
CA VAL A 258 -2.64 12.54 1.86
C VAL A 258 -2.75 11.46 0.78
N CYS A 259 -1.79 10.54 0.71
CA CYS A 259 -1.80 9.40 -0.23
C CYS A 259 -3.07 8.56 -0.11
N SER A 260 -3.48 8.21 1.10
CA SER A 260 -4.67 7.39 1.33
C SER A 260 -5.96 8.15 1.03
N THR A 261 -5.98 9.45 1.27
CA THR A 261 -7.10 10.33 0.90
C THR A 261 -7.26 10.43 -0.60
N ILE A 262 -6.16 10.58 -1.35
CA ILE A 262 -6.19 10.56 -2.83
C ILE A 262 -6.77 9.24 -3.34
N LYS A 263 -6.37 8.10 -2.77
CA LYS A 263 -6.92 6.77 -3.12
C LYS A 263 -8.41 6.65 -2.79
N ILE A 264 -8.87 7.25 -1.70
CA ILE A 264 -10.29 7.32 -1.36
C ILE A 264 -11.04 8.12 -2.43
N ILE A 265 -10.61 9.36 -2.74
CA ILE A 265 -11.27 10.21 -3.75
C ILE A 265 -11.37 9.47 -5.08
N MET A 266 -10.27 8.82 -5.48
CA MET A 266 -10.18 8.04 -6.70
C MET A 266 -11.24 6.93 -6.79
N ASN A 267 -11.66 6.34 -5.69
CA ASN A 267 -12.59 5.21 -5.64
C ASN A 267 -13.98 5.56 -5.10
N LEU A 268 -14.22 6.79 -4.66
CA LEU A 268 -15.55 7.22 -4.24
C LEU A 268 -16.54 7.15 -5.42
N PRO A 269 -17.72 6.53 -5.22
CA PRO A 269 -18.74 6.39 -6.27
C PRO A 269 -19.57 7.67 -6.48
N THR A 270 -19.44 8.64 -5.58
CA THR A 270 -20.12 9.94 -5.67
C THR A 270 -19.26 10.95 -6.45
N PRO A 271 -19.86 12.05 -6.95
CA PRO A 271 -19.11 13.19 -7.44
C PRO A 271 -18.09 13.69 -6.42
N THR A 272 -16.90 14.01 -6.92
CA THR A 272 -15.69 14.38 -6.18
C THR A 272 -15.06 15.69 -6.66
N ILE A 273 -15.69 16.40 -7.61
CA ILE A 273 -15.21 17.64 -8.21
C ILE A 273 -14.83 18.71 -7.18
N GLN A 274 -15.52 18.76 -6.04
CA GLN A 274 -15.23 19.70 -4.95
C GLN A 274 -13.79 19.59 -4.42
N TYR A 275 -13.11 18.46 -4.64
CA TYR A 275 -11.74 18.24 -4.18
C TYR A 275 -10.67 18.60 -5.23
N ALA A 276 -11.05 18.86 -6.48
CA ALA A 276 -10.12 18.97 -7.59
C ALA A 276 -9.11 20.12 -7.42
N GLN A 277 -9.56 21.32 -7.00
CA GLN A 277 -8.67 22.46 -6.73
C GLN A 277 -7.69 22.14 -5.60
N LYS A 278 -8.13 21.52 -4.51
CA LYS A 278 -7.23 21.16 -3.40
C LYS A 278 -6.19 20.14 -3.83
N CYS A 279 -6.58 19.15 -4.64
CA CYS A 279 -5.65 18.19 -5.24
C CYS A 279 -4.59 18.89 -6.12
N LEU A 280 -5.00 19.89 -6.88
CA LEU A 280 -4.10 20.69 -7.71
C LEU A 280 -3.14 21.56 -6.87
N ASP A 281 -3.66 22.26 -5.85
CA ASP A 281 -2.85 23.04 -4.91
C ASP A 281 -1.80 22.15 -4.23
N ARG A 282 -2.19 20.90 -3.92
CA ARG A 282 -1.26 19.92 -3.38
C ARG A 282 -0.18 19.52 -4.37
N MET A 283 -0.54 19.25 -5.61
CA MET A 283 0.41 18.96 -6.67
C MET A 283 1.46 20.08 -6.77
N ALA A 284 1.03 21.35 -6.79
CA ALA A 284 1.92 22.50 -6.84
C ALA A 284 2.80 22.70 -5.60
N SER A 285 2.30 22.33 -4.41
CA SER A 285 3.02 22.56 -3.13
C SER A 285 3.99 21.45 -2.73
N PHE A 286 3.78 20.21 -3.19
CA PHE A 286 4.59 19.06 -2.79
C PHE A 286 5.79 18.85 -3.73
N GLN A 287 6.95 18.56 -3.15
CA GLN A 287 8.12 18.02 -3.87
C GLN A 287 8.19 16.48 -3.82
N ASN A 288 7.10 15.82 -3.39
CA ASN A 288 7.04 14.38 -3.27
C ASN A 288 6.43 13.76 -4.54
N TYR A 289 7.29 13.19 -5.38
CA TYR A 289 6.89 12.55 -6.64
C TYR A 289 5.90 11.40 -6.48
N ASN A 290 5.87 10.69 -5.34
CA ASN A 290 4.86 9.65 -5.11
C ASN A 290 3.44 10.23 -4.99
N ILE A 291 3.31 11.38 -4.33
CA ILE A 291 2.03 12.09 -4.20
C ILE A 291 1.61 12.65 -5.55
N ILE A 292 2.54 13.28 -6.27
CA ILE A 292 2.28 13.82 -7.62
C ILE A 292 1.79 12.70 -8.54
N ASN A 293 2.44 11.54 -8.54
CA ASN A 293 2.02 10.39 -9.36
C ASN A 293 0.62 9.88 -9.01
N LEU A 294 0.26 9.87 -7.72
CA LEU A 294 -1.10 9.53 -7.30
C LEU A 294 -2.12 10.57 -7.75
N LEU A 295 -1.77 11.85 -7.70
CA LEU A 295 -2.61 12.96 -8.17
C LEU A 295 -2.80 12.92 -9.69
N LEU A 296 -1.74 12.68 -10.47
CA LEU A 296 -1.85 12.51 -11.93
C LEU A 296 -2.80 11.34 -12.27
N LYS A 297 -2.65 10.20 -11.60
CA LYS A 297 -3.58 9.06 -11.75
C LYS A 297 -5.01 9.42 -11.36
N LEU A 298 -5.19 10.26 -10.33
CA LEU A 298 -6.50 10.76 -9.93
C LEU A 298 -7.12 11.63 -11.02
N PHE A 299 -6.39 12.60 -11.56
CA PHE A 299 -6.86 13.47 -12.65
C PHE A 299 -7.24 12.70 -13.91
N ILE A 300 -6.49 11.63 -14.24
CA ILE A 300 -6.84 10.72 -15.34
C ILE A 300 -8.15 9.98 -15.02
N LYS A 301 -8.25 9.36 -13.83
CA LYS A 301 -9.40 8.51 -13.49
C LYS A 301 -10.68 9.31 -13.27
N LYS A 302 -10.58 10.58 -12.88
CA LYS A 302 -11.71 11.48 -12.65
C LYS A 302 -11.96 12.45 -13.81
N SER A 303 -11.29 12.28 -14.96
CA SER A 303 -11.40 13.23 -16.08
C SER A 303 -12.83 13.40 -16.59
N ASP A 304 -13.63 12.33 -16.65
CA ASP A 304 -15.04 12.38 -17.04
C ASP A 304 -15.89 13.35 -16.18
N GLU A 305 -15.47 13.55 -14.93
CA GLU A 305 -16.12 14.45 -13.98
C GLU A 305 -15.41 15.81 -13.89
N TRP A 306 -14.09 15.84 -14.08
CA TRP A 306 -13.23 17.00 -13.73
C TRP A 306 -12.78 17.84 -14.92
N CYS A 307 -12.96 17.38 -16.16
CA CYS A 307 -12.61 18.16 -17.35
C CYS A 307 -13.62 19.31 -17.61
N GLY A 308 -13.15 20.43 -18.18
CA GLY A 308 -14.00 21.57 -18.53
C GLY A 308 -14.25 22.55 -17.37
N PHE A 309 -13.41 22.50 -16.34
CA PHE A 309 -13.48 23.39 -15.18
C PHE A 309 -12.34 24.40 -15.18
N HIS A 310 -12.42 25.43 -14.33
CA HIS A 310 -11.43 26.50 -14.25
C HIS A 310 -10.01 26.05 -13.85
N ILE A 311 -9.82 24.78 -13.46
CA ILE A 311 -8.53 24.22 -13.07
C ILE A 311 -7.64 23.82 -14.25
N ASP A 312 -8.22 23.68 -15.44
CA ASP A 312 -7.57 23.03 -16.59
C ASP A 312 -6.25 23.73 -16.96
N GLN A 313 -6.23 25.06 -17.00
CA GLN A 313 -5.01 25.82 -17.34
C GLN A 313 -3.87 25.61 -16.33
N GLN A 314 -4.18 25.58 -15.04
CA GLN A 314 -3.17 25.38 -14.00
C GLN A 314 -2.64 23.94 -14.01
N LEU A 315 -3.53 22.96 -14.23
CA LEU A 315 -3.15 21.55 -14.34
C LEU A 315 -2.26 21.31 -15.57
N ILE A 316 -2.62 21.90 -16.71
CA ILE A 316 -1.83 21.83 -17.94
C ILE A 316 -0.43 22.37 -17.70
N GLU A 317 -0.30 23.59 -17.15
CA GLU A 317 1.00 24.21 -16.92
C GLU A 317 1.87 23.39 -15.96
N LEU A 318 1.28 22.85 -14.88
CA LEU A 318 2.00 21.95 -13.98
C LEU A 318 2.45 20.67 -14.69
N CYS A 319 1.59 20.03 -15.48
CA CYS A 319 1.96 18.81 -16.20
C CYS A 319 3.09 19.06 -17.20
N LEU A 320 3.04 20.17 -17.94
CA LEU A 320 4.11 20.56 -18.85
C LEU A 320 5.41 20.83 -18.08
N HIS A 321 5.34 21.62 -17.00
CA HIS A 321 6.49 21.89 -16.14
C HIS A 321 7.13 20.62 -15.58
N TYR A 322 6.34 19.70 -15.01
CA TYR A 322 6.86 18.44 -14.50
C TYR A 322 7.43 17.58 -15.61
N SER A 323 6.74 17.45 -16.74
CA SER A 323 7.16 16.61 -17.87
C SER A 323 8.53 17.00 -18.45
N SER A 324 8.90 18.28 -18.30
CA SER A 324 10.18 18.85 -18.76
C SER A 324 11.27 18.84 -17.68
N SER A 325 10.99 18.36 -16.46
CA SER A 325 11.98 18.29 -15.39
C SER A 325 12.91 17.09 -15.57
N ASP A 326 14.22 17.30 -15.39
CA ASP A 326 15.24 16.24 -15.44
C ASP A 326 15.13 15.25 -14.26
N GLU A 327 14.36 15.59 -13.22
CA GLU A 327 14.23 14.79 -12.01
C GLU A 327 13.19 13.66 -12.11
N ILE A 328 12.30 13.72 -13.11
CA ILE A 328 11.20 12.75 -13.24
C ILE A 328 11.53 11.63 -14.24
N GLY A 329 10.99 10.44 -13.98
CA GLY A 329 11.17 9.29 -14.85
C GLY A 329 10.34 9.34 -16.13
N PHE A 330 10.63 8.42 -17.05
CA PHE A 330 9.83 8.19 -18.26
C PHE A 330 8.35 7.93 -17.92
N ASP A 331 8.08 7.09 -16.90
CA ASP A 331 6.72 6.75 -16.48
C ASP A 331 5.94 7.95 -15.94
N ASP A 332 6.62 8.89 -15.27
CA ASP A 332 6.01 10.09 -14.72
C ASP A 332 5.64 11.09 -15.84
N SER A 333 6.53 11.22 -16.84
CA SER A 333 6.25 11.97 -18.07
C SER A 333 5.05 11.39 -18.82
N LEU A 334 4.92 10.05 -18.86
CA LEU A 334 3.80 9.36 -19.49
C LEU A 334 2.48 9.65 -18.74
N LEU A 335 2.51 9.72 -17.42
CA LEU A 335 1.34 10.12 -16.62
C LEU A 335 0.94 11.57 -16.91
N CYS A 336 1.91 12.50 -17.03
CA CYS A 336 1.63 13.88 -17.43
C CYS A 336 0.99 13.95 -18.82
N LEU A 337 1.52 13.21 -19.80
CA LEU A 337 0.94 13.13 -21.15
C LEU A 337 -0.51 12.62 -21.11
N ARG A 338 -0.77 11.56 -20.34
CA ARG A 338 -2.13 11.00 -20.19
C ARG A 338 -3.10 11.97 -19.53
N VAL A 339 -2.65 12.79 -18.58
CA VAL A 339 -3.46 13.91 -18.08
C VAL A 339 -3.72 14.88 -19.23
N LEU A 340 -2.69 15.34 -19.93
CA LEU A 340 -2.82 16.34 -21.01
C LEU A 340 -3.76 15.88 -22.14
N PHE A 341 -3.82 14.59 -22.48
CA PHE A 341 -4.82 14.06 -23.43
C PHE A 341 -6.28 14.34 -23.03
N ASN A 342 -6.56 14.48 -21.74
CA ASN A 342 -7.90 14.74 -21.23
C ASN A 342 -8.22 16.23 -21.04
N TYR A 343 -7.20 17.06 -20.79
CA TYR A 343 -7.41 18.46 -20.36
C TYR A 343 -6.86 19.50 -21.35
N TYR A 344 -5.87 19.17 -22.18
CA TYR A 344 -5.25 20.12 -23.10
C TYR A 344 -6.16 20.36 -24.33
N PRO A 345 -6.44 21.62 -24.70
CA PRO A 345 -7.33 21.95 -25.81
C PRO A 345 -6.58 21.94 -27.16
N PHE A 346 -6.19 20.75 -27.64
CA PHE A 346 -5.33 20.55 -28.83
C PHE A 346 -5.80 21.25 -30.11
N SER A 347 -7.11 21.44 -30.28
CA SER A 347 -7.67 22.10 -31.47
C SER A 347 -7.76 23.62 -31.35
N GLN A 348 -7.36 24.20 -30.21
CA GLN A 348 -7.53 25.62 -29.91
C GLN A 348 -6.19 26.32 -29.71
N THR A 349 -5.26 25.72 -28.97
CA THR A 349 -4.00 26.38 -28.59
C THR A 349 -2.78 25.54 -28.97
N TYR A 350 -1.67 26.22 -29.28
CA TYR A 350 -0.36 25.62 -29.46
C TYR A 350 0.52 25.81 -28.20
N ASP A 351 1.34 24.80 -27.86
CA ASP A 351 2.44 24.90 -26.90
C ASP A 351 3.58 23.97 -27.34
N GLY A 352 4.76 24.52 -27.56
CA GLY A 352 5.91 23.75 -28.04
C GLY A 352 6.31 22.60 -27.11
N ARG A 353 6.15 22.74 -25.79
CA ARG A 353 6.46 21.68 -24.80
C ARG A 353 5.50 20.50 -24.92
N MET A 354 4.24 20.78 -25.27
CA MET A 354 3.25 19.73 -25.53
C MET A 354 3.66 18.92 -26.76
N VAL A 355 4.14 19.58 -27.82
CA VAL A 355 4.63 18.90 -29.03
C VAL A 355 5.83 18.01 -28.71
N ASP A 356 6.81 18.53 -27.95
CA ASP A 356 7.98 17.74 -27.53
C ASP A 356 7.54 16.48 -26.77
N LEU A 357 6.52 16.60 -25.91
CA LEU A 357 5.98 15.48 -25.16
C LEU A 357 5.25 14.46 -26.07
N LEU A 358 4.48 14.92 -27.07
CA LEU A 358 3.83 14.04 -28.04
C LEU A 358 4.86 13.24 -28.85
N LEU A 359 5.90 13.92 -29.33
CA LEU A 359 6.99 13.31 -30.10
C LEU A 359 7.79 12.32 -29.25
N LYS A 360 8.12 12.68 -28.00
CA LYS A 360 8.80 11.79 -27.03
C LYS A 360 8.10 10.43 -26.85
N PHE A 361 6.78 10.40 -26.93
CA PHE A 361 5.96 9.19 -26.73
C PHE A 361 5.35 8.64 -28.03
N LEU A 362 5.76 9.16 -29.19
CA LEU A 362 5.23 8.78 -30.49
C LEU A 362 5.50 7.31 -30.82
N THR A 363 6.68 6.80 -30.49
CA THR A 363 7.10 5.41 -30.73
C THR A 363 6.64 4.44 -29.64
N THR A 364 5.94 4.93 -28.60
CA THR A 364 5.46 4.07 -27.52
C THR A 364 4.12 3.43 -27.91
N PRO A 365 4.01 2.09 -28.02
CA PRO A 365 2.80 1.43 -28.55
C PRO A 365 1.52 1.78 -27.79
N SER A 366 1.60 2.01 -26.47
CA SER A 366 0.43 2.32 -25.65
C SER A 366 -0.15 3.73 -25.86
N THR A 367 0.56 4.62 -26.57
CA THR A 367 0.19 6.03 -26.77
C THR A 367 0.31 6.51 -28.20
N SER A 368 1.01 5.80 -29.08
CA SER A 368 1.33 6.23 -30.45
C SER A 368 0.10 6.73 -31.23
N SER A 369 -0.96 5.93 -31.31
CA SER A 369 -2.20 6.34 -32.00
C SER A 369 -2.80 7.62 -31.43
N GLU A 370 -2.77 7.82 -30.12
CA GLU A 370 -3.35 9.01 -29.49
C GLU A 370 -2.43 10.22 -29.73
N CYS A 371 -1.11 10.07 -29.62
CA CYS A 371 -0.15 11.11 -29.97
C CYS A 371 -0.36 11.60 -31.41
N LEU A 372 -0.48 10.68 -32.38
CA LEU A 372 -0.73 11.01 -33.78
C LEU A 372 -2.03 11.79 -33.99
N LYS A 373 -3.12 11.35 -33.34
CA LYS A 373 -4.41 12.07 -33.41
C LYS A 373 -4.28 13.48 -32.85
N ARG A 374 -3.60 13.66 -31.71
CA ARG A 374 -3.44 14.99 -31.09
C ARG A 374 -2.50 15.90 -31.86
N LEU A 375 -1.43 15.36 -32.45
CA LEU A 375 -0.61 16.12 -33.41
C LEU A 375 -1.43 16.58 -34.62
N ASN A 376 -2.35 15.74 -35.10
CA ASN A 376 -3.23 16.08 -36.21
C ASN A 376 -4.28 17.15 -35.85
N ASP A 377 -4.73 17.18 -34.59
CA ASP A 377 -5.64 18.21 -34.07
C ASP A 377 -4.97 19.60 -34.08
N LEU A 378 -3.65 19.66 -33.80
CA LEU A 378 -2.87 20.91 -33.78
C LEU A 378 -2.82 21.63 -35.14
N PHE A 379 -3.08 20.96 -36.27
CA PHE A 379 -3.20 21.67 -37.55
C PHE A 379 -4.34 22.70 -37.56
N SER A 380 -5.29 22.60 -36.63
CA SER A 380 -6.43 23.51 -36.50
C SER A 380 -6.26 24.55 -35.38
N SER A 381 -5.17 24.50 -34.61
CA SER A 381 -4.96 25.40 -33.47
C SER A 381 -4.59 26.83 -33.89
N GLU A 382 -4.74 27.76 -32.96
CA GLU A 382 -4.22 29.11 -33.09
C GLU A 382 -2.70 29.10 -32.85
N PHE A 383 -1.94 29.58 -33.83
CA PHE A 383 -0.48 29.77 -33.75
C PHE A 383 -0.17 31.26 -33.73
N GLU A 384 0.71 31.68 -32.83
CA GLU A 384 1.20 33.05 -32.70
C GLU A 384 2.66 33.19 -33.17
N GLY A 385 3.00 34.33 -33.76
CA GLY A 385 4.39 34.66 -34.12
C GLY A 385 5.07 33.60 -35.00
N ASN A 386 6.16 33.01 -34.48
CA ASN A 386 6.99 32.01 -35.15
C ASN A 386 6.63 30.55 -34.82
N GLU A 387 5.55 30.31 -34.08
CA GLU A 387 5.17 28.97 -33.60
C GLU A 387 4.92 27.97 -34.75
N LYS A 388 4.36 28.42 -35.88
CA LYS A 388 4.18 27.53 -37.06
C LYS A 388 5.51 27.00 -37.59
N PHE A 389 6.53 27.86 -37.60
CA PHE A 389 7.87 27.48 -38.04
C PHE A 389 8.54 26.54 -37.03
N GLU A 390 8.35 26.79 -35.73
CA GLU A 390 8.84 25.91 -34.67
C GLU A 390 8.20 24.51 -34.77
N PHE A 391 6.87 24.46 -34.91
CA PHE A 391 6.15 23.20 -35.09
C PHE A 391 6.66 22.43 -36.31
N ALA A 392 6.80 23.11 -37.46
CA ALA A 392 7.32 22.49 -38.66
C ALA A 392 8.72 21.91 -38.46
N THR A 393 9.62 22.69 -37.85
CA THR A 393 10.99 22.26 -37.55
C THR A 393 11.00 21.01 -36.67
N LYS A 394 10.19 20.98 -35.60
CA LYS A 394 10.10 19.82 -34.70
C LYS A 394 9.62 18.55 -35.38
N ILE A 395 8.60 18.65 -36.25
CA ILE A 395 8.14 17.49 -37.03
C ILE A 395 9.22 17.00 -37.98
N GLU A 396 9.93 17.92 -38.65
CA GLU A 396 11.04 17.56 -39.54
C GLU A 396 12.20 16.88 -38.81
N GLU A 397 12.54 17.34 -37.61
CA GLU A 397 13.59 16.74 -36.79
C GLU A 397 13.22 15.33 -36.29
N SER A 398 11.93 15.01 -36.22
CA SER A 398 11.39 13.72 -35.76
C SER A 398 10.94 12.76 -36.86
N TYR A 399 11.27 12.99 -38.15
CA TYR A 399 10.85 12.05 -39.24
C TYR A 399 11.25 10.60 -38.97
N ASP A 400 12.43 10.36 -38.38
CA ASP A 400 12.90 9.01 -38.04
C ASP A 400 11.96 8.32 -37.03
N ASP A 401 11.39 9.06 -36.08
CA ASP A 401 10.44 8.54 -35.11
C ASP A 401 9.11 8.14 -35.79
N PHE A 402 8.64 8.95 -36.74
CA PHE A 402 7.46 8.59 -37.54
C PHE A 402 7.71 7.36 -38.42
N GLN A 403 8.90 7.26 -39.01
CA GLN A 403 9.28 6.11 -39.82
C GLN A 403 9.34 4.83 -38.97
N ALA A 404 9.88 4.91 -37.75
CA ALA A 404 9.85 3.81 -36.80
C ALA A 404 8.41 3.35 -36.49
N VAL A 405 7.46 4.27 -36.28
CA VAL A 405 6.04 3.91 -36.10
C VAL A 405 5.46 3.22 -37.34
N ILE A 406 5.78 3.70 -38.55
CA ILE A 406 5.28 3.12 -39.80
C ILE A 406 5.77 1.67 -39.99
N ASP A 407 7.03 1.42 -39.63
CA ASP A 407 7.69 0.13 -39.85
C ASP A 407 7.39 -0.89 -38.74
N GLU A 408 7.18 -0.44 -37.50
CA GLU A 408 7.10 -1.30 -36.31
C GLU A 408 5.69 -1.45 -35.72
N ASP A 409 4.76 -0.51 -35.98
CA ASP A 409 3.39 -0.52 -35.44
C ASP A 409 2.35 -0.61 -36.57
N GLU A 410 1.92 -1.83 -36.91
CA GLU A 410 0.94 -2.08 -37.98
C GLU A 410 -0.39 -1.34 -37.76
N ASP A 411 -0.81 -1.13 -36.51
CA ASP A 411 -2.07 -0.47 -36.18
C ASP A 411 -1.97 1.06 -36.35
N CYS A 412 -0.79 1.64 -36.16
CA CYS A 412 -0.55 3.09 -36.27
C CYS A 412 0.07 3.52 -37.61
N SER A 413 0.59 2.58 -38.41
CA SER A 413 1.31 2.87 -39.67
C SER A 413 0.52 3.74 -40.66
N LEU A 414 -0.78 3.47 -40.80
CA LEU A 414 -1.67 4.30 -41.63
C LEU A 414 -1.83 5.72 -41.08
N LEU A 415 -2.05 5.87 -39.77
CA LEU A 415 -2.22 7.17 -39.12
C LEU A 415 -0.95 8.03 -39.23
N ALA A 416 0.22 7.43 -39.07
CA ALA A 416 1.50 8.11 -39.22
C ALA A 416 1.71 8.57 -40.67
N SER A 417 1.44 7.71 -41.64
CA SER A 417 1.52 8.05 -43.07
C SER A 417 0.55 9.16 -43.48
N GLU A 418 -0.69 9.11 -42.99
CA GLU A 418 -1.70 10.14 -43.22
C GLU A 418 -1.30 11.49 -42.59
N PHE A 419 -0.76 11.45 -41.37
CA PHE A 419 -0.26 12.66 -40.70
C PHE A 419 0.87 13.32 -41.52
N LEU A 420 1.88 12.57 -41.95
CA LEU A 420 3.01 13.12 -42.72
C LEU A 420 2.57 13.70 -44.07
N ASN A 421 1.65 13.04 -44.77
CA ASN A 421 1.10 13.58 -46.02
C ASN A 421 0.38 14.92 -45.78
N ARG A 422 -0.44 15.00 -44.73
CA ARG A 422 -1.11 16.25 -44.35
C ARG A 422 -0.12 17.33 -43.90
N PHE A 423 0.95 16.94 -43.20
CA PHE A 423 1.99 17.85 -42.79
C PHE A 423 2.68 18.52 -43.98
N GLU A 424 3.03 17.77 -45.03
CA GLU A 424 3.63 18.33 -46.25
C GLU A 424 2.70 19.34 -46.94
N GLU A 425 1.40 19.03 -47.03
CA GLU A 425 0.40 19.96 -47.55
C GLU A 425 0.32 21.24 -46.70
N TRP A 426 0.20 21.08 -45.38
CA TRP A 426 0.11 22.19 -44.44
C TRP A 426 1.36 23.09 -44.46
N LYS A 427 2.55 22.49 -44.51
CA LYS A 427 3.85 23.18 -44.55
C LYS A 427 4.02 24.04 -45.79
N SER A 428 3.47 23.63 -46.93
CA SER A 428 3.50 24.41 -48.17
C SER A 428 2.84 25.79 -48.02
N HIS A 429 1.94 25.95 -47.03
CA HIS A 429 1.24 27.20 -46.70
C HIS A 429 1.95 28.06 -45.64
N ILE A 430 3.13 27.65 -45.13
CA ILE A 430 3.94 28.44 -44.18
C ILE A 430 4.93 29.36 -44.90
N ALA A 431 5.25 29.04 -46.16
CA ALA A 431 6.20 29.78 -46.99
C ALA A 431 5.59 30.99 -47.73
N GLU A 432 4.28 31.23 -47.55
CA GLU A 432 3.54 32.43 -48.01
C GLU A 432 3.18 33.32 -46.81
#